data_AF-A0A6N9PSP5-F1
#
_entry.id   AF-A0A6N9PSP5-F1
#
_cell.length_a   1.000
_cell.length_b   1.000
_cell.length_c   1.000
_cell.angle_alpha   90.00
_cell.angle_beta   90.00
_cell.angle_gamma   90.00
#
_symmetry.space_group_name_H-M   'P 1'
#
loop_
_entity.id
_entity.type
_entity.pdbx_description
1 polymer ?
#
loop_
_entity_poly.entity_id
_entity_poly.type
_entity_poly.pdbx_seq_one_letter_code
_entity_poly.pdbx_strand_id
1 'polypeptide(L)'
;MEKRRMRLDINGVVCGLITQESEEYMRGLADEVGSLMRGVLEASPYITREAAALTAALSCCDDARKNGRKAAALQERVDELEVESELWQEEKEELLKSVVDSQKDARLQERVARLEAENTALADAARQARELEEKAASLEDENSALRESASMGAQALRELSALREKCQALEEELAKHAPQDGEGEKLLRLEGEIEELQRQAEEQSARAQKAEDEKAAAVSAAKRAMEEAKDMMDELREEAQKAREEARRLREQGASPALDALERQAQKAQEAEEAQPPAPAEEPKPKEKPAPRKKRKNPLRYEEDFQQEGFVSFFEKKG
;
A
#
# COMPACT_ATOMS: atom_id res chain seq x y z
N MET A 1 17.85 -69.06 27.22
CA MET A 1 19.28 -69.01 26.80
C MET A 1 20.03 -70.10 27.55
N GLU A 2 20.64 -71.06 26.86
CA GLU A 2 21.39 -72.16 27.49
C GLU A 2 22.83 -71.74 27.82
N LYS A 3 23.27 -72.02 29.04
CA LYS A 3 24.65 -71.75 29.48
C LYS A 3 25.58 -72.83 28.93
N ARG A 4 26.66 -72.42 28.27
CA ARG A 4 27.66 -73.31 27.69
C ARG A 4 28.97 -73.19 28.48
N ARG A 5 29.64 -74.32 28.69
CA ARG A 5 30.98 -74.35 29.29
C ARG A 5 32.01 -74.27 28.18
N MET A 6 32.92 -73.32 28.31
CA MET A 6 33.98 -73.07 27.33
C MET A 6 35.35 -73.08 28.00
N ARG A 7 36.39 -73.37 27.21
CA ARG A 7 37.79 -73.26 27.63
C ARG A 7 38.48 -72.23 26.73
N LEU A 8 39.08 -71.23 27.33
CA LEU A 8 39.79 -70.15 26.65
C LEU A 8 41.25 -70.17 27.08
N ASP A 9 42.17 -69.89 26.16
CA ASP A 9 43.59 -69.70 26.48
C ASP A 9 43.89 -68.20 26.56
N ILE A 10 44.32 -67.74 27.73
CA ILE A 10 44.70 -66.34 27.96
C ILE A 10 46.17 -66.33 28.40
N ASN A 11 47.05 -65.92 27.49
CA ASN A 11 48.50 -65.87 27.72
C ASN A 11 49.11 -67.17 28.27
N GLY A 12 48.68 -68.31 27.73
CA GLY A 12 49.18 -69.63 28.08
C GLY A 12 48.50 -70.24 29.31
N VAL A 13 47.43 -69.62 29.82
CA VAL A 13 46.61 -70.14 30.92
C VAL A 13 45.24 -70.54 30.38
N VAL A 14 44.89 -71.82 30.51
CA VAL A 14 43.58 -72.34 30.09
C VAL A 14 42.53 -72.07 31.18
N CYS A 15 41.65 -71.11 30.91
CA CYS A 15 40.55 -70.70 31.78
C CYS A 15 39.24 -71.36 31.35
N GLY A 16 38.57 -72.07 32.28
CA GLY A 16 37.25 -72.64 32.06
C GLY A 16 36.15 -71.69 32.52
N LEU A 17 35.28 -71.23 31.62
CA LEU A 17 34.19 -70.29 31.93
C LEU A 17 32.83 -70.87 31.52
N ILE A 18 31.77 -70.43 32.19
CA ILE A 18 30.38 -70.76 31.83
C ILE A 18 29.72 -69.46 31.39
N THR A 19 29.33 -69.38 30.12
CA THR A 19 28.79 -68.16 29.51
C THR A 19 27.55 -68.48 28.68
N GLN A 20 26.74 -67.44 28.42
CA GLN A 20 25.60 -67.50 27.50
C GLN A 20 25.96 -66.93 26.12
N GLU A 21 27.10 -66.24 26.03
CA GLU A 21 27.57 -65.58 24.82
C GLU A 21 28.08 -66.56 23.75
N SER A 22 28.28 -66.05 22.55
CA SER A 22 28.84 -66.82 21.45
C SER A 22 30.31 -67.18 21.72
N GLU A 23 30.74 -68.30 21.16
CA GLU A 23 32.11 -68.76 21.34
C GLU A 23 33.12 -67.84 20.66
N GLU A 24 32.78 -67.32 19.49
CA GLU A 24 33.60 -66.35 18.75
C GLU A 24 33.81 -65.06 19.54
N TYR A 25 32.75 -64.51 20.15
CA TYR A 25 32.85 -63.31 20.98
C TYR A 25 33.75 -63.55 22.20
N MET A 26 33.58 -64.66 22.90
CA MET A 26 34.38 -64.97 24.09
C MET A 26 35.84 -65.27 23.77
N ARG A 27 36.14 -65.88 22.61
CA ARG A 27 37.53 -66.03 22.12
C ARG A 27 38.15 -64.68 21.78
N GLY A 28 37.41 -63.80 21.09
CA GLY A 28 37.86 -62.44 20.82
C GLY A 28 38.20 -61.66 22.09
N LEU A 29 37.32 -61.74 23.11
CA LEU A 29 37.57 -61.11 24.41
C LEU A 29 38.81 -61.68 25.11
N ALA A 30 39.05 -63.00 25.01
CA ALA A 30 40.25 -63.64 25.54
C ALA A 30 41.52 -63.17 24.82
N ASP A 31 41.47 -62.99 23.50
CA ASP A 31 42.57 -62.46 22.69
C ASP A 31 42.87 -60.98 23.00
N GLU A 32 41.83 -60.17 23.23
CA GLU A 32 41.95 -58.77 23.65
C GLU A 32 42.61 -58.64 25.02
N VAL A 33 42.09 -59.34 26.03
CA VAL A 33 42.69 -59.39 27.38
C VAL A 33 44.11 -59.95 27.31
N GLY A 34 44.32 -60.97 26.49
CA GLY A 34 45.62 -61.55 26.22
C GLY A 34 46.62 -60.52 25.68
N SER A 35 46.20 -59.73 24.70
CA SER A 35 47.01 -58.67 24.07
C SER A 35 47.34 -57.54 25.04
N LEU A 36 46.37 -57.10 25.84
CA LEU A 36 46.58 -56.07 26.88
C LEU A 36 47.61 -56.53 27.91
N MET A 37 47.45 -57.76 28.42
CA MET A 37 48.41 -58.35 29.35
C MET A 37 49.82 -58.50 28.74
N ARG A 38 49.94 -58.86 27.45
CA ARG A 38 51.26 -58.89 26.76
C ARG A 38 51.88 -57.50 26.72
N GLY A 39 51.11 -56.47 26.36
CA GLY A 39 51.59 -55.08 26.36
C GLY A 39 52.09 -54.63 27.74
N VAL A 40 51.40 -55.03 28.82
CA VAL A 40 51.85 -54.73 30.21
C VAL A 40 53.16 -55.45 30.56
N LEU A 41 53.28 -56.73 30.17
CA LEU A 41 54.50 -57.52 30.41
C LEU A 41 55.70 -56.99 29.60
N GLU A 42 55.47 -56.55 28.36
CA GLU A 42 56.48 -55.91 27.52
C GLU A 42 56.93 -54.55 28.08
N ALA A 43 55.98 -53.75 28.57
CA ALA A 43 56.27 -52.44 29.15
C ALA A 43 56.96 -52.52 30.52
N SER A 44 56.72 -53.58 31.28
CA SER A 44 57.30 -53.77 32.62
C SER A 44 57.90 -55.18 32.77
N PRO A 45 59.19 -55.36 32.44
CA PRO A 45 59.84 -56.67 32.44
C PRO A 45 59.90 -57.40 33.79
N TYR A 46 59.70 -56.68 34.91
CA TYR A 46 59.74 -57.23 36.27
C TYR A 46 58.36 -57.47 36.87
N ILE A 47 57.28 -57.19 36.14
CA ILE A 47 55.92 -57.44 36.63
C ILE A 47 55.60 -58.94 36.59
N THR A 48 54.90 -59.45 37.60
CA THR A 48 54.42 -60.83 37.57
C THR A 48 53.21 -60.96 36.64
N ARG A 49 52.93 -62.18 36.18
CA ARG A 49 51.77 -62.44 35.30
C ARG A 49 50.44 -62.11 35.99
N GLU A 50 50.34 -62.36 37.28
CA GLU A 50 49.16 -62.05 38.09
C GLU A 50 48.96 -60.53 38.20
N ALA A 51 50.04 -59.78 38.42
CA ALA A 51 49.96 -58.32 38.46
C ALA A 51 49.60 -57.74 37.08
N ALA A 52 50.15 -58.29 35.98
CA ALA A 52 49.76 -57.91 34.63
C ALA A 52 48.29 -58.24 34.32
N ALA A 53 47.77 -59.38 34.80
CA ALA A 53 46.36 -59.75 34.68
C ALA A 53 45.45 -58.77 35.44
N LEU A 54 45.83 -58.38 36.66
CA LEU A 54 45.11 -57.38 37.44
C LEU A 54 45.12 -56.01 36.77
N THR A 55 46.26 -55.59 36.19
CA THR A 55 46.35 -54.34 35.42
C THR A 55 45.41 -54.38 34.21
N ALA A 56 45.44 -55.45 33.42
CA ALA A 56 44.54 -55.59 32.27
C ALA A 56 43.06 -55.60 32.70
N ALA A 57 42.71 -56.29 33.79
CA ALA A 57 41.35 -56.29 34.32
C ALA A 57 40.91 -54.88 34.76
N LEU A 58 41.78 -54.11 35.42
CA LEU A 58 41.49 -52.74 35.80
C LEU A 58 41.31 -51.83 34.57
N SER A 59 42.14 -51.98 33.54
CA SER A 59 41.99 -51.25 32.28
C SER A 59 40.65 -51.55 31.60
N CYS A 60 40.27 -52.83 31.46
CA CYS A 60 38.98 -53.20 30.89
C CYS A 60 37.80 -52.64 31.71
N CYS A 61 37.90 -52.64 33.05
CA CYS A 61 36.88 -52.05 33.91
C CYS A 61 36.77 -50.52 33.74
N ASP A 62 37.89 -49.83 33.59
CA ASP A 62 37.93 -48.37 33.37
C ASP A 62 37.35 -48.02 32.00
N ASP A 63 37.73 -48.73 30.95
CA ASP A 63 37.20 -48.54 29.60
C ASP A 63 35.69 -48.82 29.53
N ALA A 64 35.22 -49.89 30.18
CA ALA A 64 33.79 -50.18 30.27
C ALA A 64 33.01 -49.04 30.97
N ARG A 65 33.56 -48.46 32.04
CA ARG A 65 32.95 -47.30 32.73
C ARG A 65 32.95 -46.04 31.86
N LYS A 66 34.06 -45.76 31.17
CA LYS A 66 34.16 -44.63 30.24
C LYS A 66 33.18 -44.76 29.09
N ASN A 67 33.08 -45.95 28.50
CA ASN A 67 32.16 -46.23 27.40
C ASN A 67 30.70 -46.17 27.87
N GLY A 68 30.38 -46.66 29.08
CA GLY A 68 29.06 -46.51 29.67
C GLY A 68 28.64 -45.04 29.86
N ARG A 69 29.55 -44.18 30.34
CA ARG A 69 29.30 -42.73 30.46
C ARG A 69 29.11 -42.06 29.10
N LYS A 70 29.92 -42.42 28.10
CA LYS A 70 29.78 -41.91 26.73
C LYS A 70 28.46 -42.34 26.11
N ALA A 71 28.07 -43.60 26.31
CA ALA A 71 26.79 -44.12 25.81
C ALA A 71 25.60 -43.39 26.44
N ALA A 72 25.65 -43.12 27.75
CA ALA A 72 24.62 -42.32 28.43
C ALA A 72 24.55 -40.89 27.87
N ALA A 73 25.69 -40.21 27.69
CA ALA A 73 25.72 -38.86 27.12
C ALA A 73 25.23 -38.81 25.66
N LEU A 74 25.54 -39.84 24.87
CA LEU A 74 25.02 -39.97 23.51
C LEU A 74 23.51 -40.23 23.51
N GLN A 75 23.00 -41.01 24.46
CA GLN A 75 21.57 -41.24 24.61
C GLN A 75 20.86 -39.92 24.96
N GLU A 76 21.36 -39.15 25.93
CA GLU A 76 20.82 -37.83 26.27
C GLU A 76 20.78 -36.92 25.02
N ARG A 77 21.83 -36.92 24.19
CA ARG A 77 21.85 -36.12 22.96
C ARG A 77 20.87 -36.62 21.90
N VAL A 78 20.62 -37.93 21.81
CA VAL A 78 19.59 -38.49 20.93
C VAL A 78 18.22 -38.04 21.41
N ASP A 79 17.94 -38.15 22.71
CA ASP A 79 16.67 -37.73 23.29
C ASP A 79 16.42 -36.22 23.05
N GLU A 80 17.45 -35.37 23.20
CA GLU A 80 17.38 -33.95 22.85
C GLU A 80 17.03 -33.72 21.38
N LEU A 81 17.69 -34.44 20.46
CA LEU A 81 17.44 -34.31 19.02
C LEU A 81 16.06 -34.82 18.60
N GLU A 82 15.54 -35.84 19.28
CA GLU A 82 14.18 -36.33 19.08
C GLU A 82 13.16 -35.24 19.45
N VAL A 83 13.35 -34.58 20.61
CA VAL A 83 12.51 -33.43 21.01
C VAL A 83 12.64 -32.27 20.03
N GLU A 84 13.86 -31.90 19.62
CA GLU A 84 14.07 -30.85 18.61
C GLU A 84 13.33 -31.22 17.30
N SER A 85 13.41 -32.47 16.85
CA SER A 85 12.72 -32.95 15.65
C SER A 85 11.20 -32.84 15.77
N GLU A 86 10.62 -33.17 16.92
CA GLU A 86 9.18 -33.01 17.17
C GLU A 86 8.77 -31.53 17.09
N LEU A 87 9.52 -30.64 17.76
CA LEU A 87 9.25 -29.19 17.71
C LEU A 87 9.33 -28.65 16.28
N TRP A 88 10.35 -29.03 15.50
CA TRP A 88 10.46 -28.63 14.10
C TRP A 88 9.31 -29.14 13.24
N GLN A 89 8.74 -30.31 13.55
CA GLN A 89 7.56 -30.83 12.87
C GLN A 89 6.31 -30.01 13.23
N GLU A 90 6.12 -29.70 14.51
CA GLU A 90 5.01 -28.86 14.98
C GLU A 90 5.08 -27.46 14.35
N GLU A 91 6.23 -26.79 14.40
CA GLU A 91 6.43 -25.46 13.78
C GLU A 91 6.14 -25.50 12.28
N LYS A 92 6.56 -26.56 11.58
CA LYS A 92 6.27 -26.74 10.16
C LYS A 92 4.77 -26.89 9.91
N GLU A 93 4.06 -27.65 10.74
CA GLU A 93 2.60 -27.82 10.63
C GLU A 93 1.86 -26.50 10.91
N GLU A 94 2.29 -25.73 11.91
CA GLU A 94 1.74 -24.42 12.22
C GLU A 94 1.95 -23.43 11.06
N LEU A 95 3.15 -23.41 10.48
CA LEU A 95 3.44 -22.58 9.31
C LEU A 95 2.55 -22.97 8.13
N LEU A 96 2.39 -24.27 7.83
CA LEU A 96 1.48 -24.74 6.79
C LEU A 96 0.03 -24.34 7.06
N LYS A 97 -0.43 -24.43 8.30
CA LYS A 97 -1.77 -24.00 8.71
C LYS A 97 -1.97 -22.50 8.49
N SER A 98 -0.98 -21.68 8.89
CA SER A 98 -1.03 -20.22 8.68
C SER A 98 -1.07 -19.83 7.19
N VAL A 99 -0.36 -20.57 6.33
CA VAL A 99 -0.42 -20.38 4.87
C VAL A 99 -1.80 -20.74 4.33
N VAL A 100 -2.39 -21.85 4.77
CA VAL A 100 -3.73 -22.26 4.36
C VAL A 100 -4.78 -21.25 4.83
N ASP A 101 -4.69 -20.76 6.06
CA ASP A 101 -5.65 -19.81 6.59
C ASP A 101 -5.54 -18.43 5.92
N SER A 102 -4.33 -17.93 5.66
CA SER A 102 -4.15 -16.71 4.85
C SER A 102 -4.67 -16.84 3.42
N GLN A 103 -4.56 -18.02 2.80
CA GLN A 103 -5.19 -18.27 1.48
C GLN A 103 -6.72 -18.26 1.56
N LYS A 104 -7.32 -18.81 2.62
CA LYS A 104 -8.78 -18.74 2.82
C LYS A 104 -9.22 -17.29 3.02
N ASP A 105 -8.49 -16.52 3.82
CA ASP A 105 -8.78 -15.11 4.06
C ASP A 105 -8.69 -14.29 2.77
N ALA A 106 -7.67 -14.51 1.94
CA ALA A 106 -7.55 -13.87 0.63
C ALA A 106 -8.76 -14.18 -0.29
N ARG A 107 -9.20 -15.44 -0.33
CA ARG A 107 -10.40 -15.84 -1.10
C ARG A 107 -11.68 -15.22 -0.57
N LEU A 108 -11.81 -15.10 0.75
CA LEU A 108 -12.95 -14.42 1.37
C LEU A 108 -12.94 -12.93 1.05
N GLN A 109 -11.78 -12.27 1.11
CA GLN A 109 -11.62 -10.87 0.74
C GLN A 109 -11.97 -10.62 -0.74
N GLU A 110 -11.50 -11.48 -1.65
CA GLU A 110 -11.87 -11.40 -3.07
C GLU A 110 -13.38 -11.52 -3.28
N ARG A 111 -14.02 -12.46 -2.57
CA ARG A 111 -15.48 -12.63 -2.63
C ARG A 111 -16.23 -11.41 -2.07
N VAL A 112 -15.76 -10.84 -0.97
CA VAL A 112 -16.35 -9.63 -0.38
C VAL A 112 -16.22 -8.46 -1.35
N ALA A 113 -15.03 -8.21 -1.89
CA ALA A 113 -14.80 -7.13 -2.87
C ALA A 113 -15.69 -7.29 -4.12
N ARG A 114 -15.87 -8.53 -4.60
CA ARG A 114 -16.79 -8.82 -5.71
C ARG A 114 -18.25 -8.49 -5.34
N LEU A 115 -18.72 -8.91 -4.17
CA LEU A 115 -20.08 -8.62 -3.71
C LEU A 115 -20.30 -7.13 -3.47
N GLU A 116 -19.28 -6.40 -3.01
CA GLU A 116 -19.31 -4.93 -2.89
C GLU A 116 -19.39 -4.26 -4.27
N ALA A 117 -18.62 -4.72 -5.25
CA ALA A 117 -18.71 -4.26 -6.64
C ALA A 117 -20.10 -4.54 -7.25
N GLU A 118 -20.66 -5.73 -7.01
CA GLU A 118 -22.01 -6.07 -7.46
C GLU A 118 -23.08 -5.20 -6.76
N ASN A 119 -22.96 -4.96 -5.45
CA ASN A 119 -23.88 -4.09 -4.71
C ASN A 119 -23.81 -2.63 -5.16
N THR A 120 -22.62 -2.10 -5.44
CA THR A 120 -22.45 -0.74 -5.96
C THR A 120 -23.05 -0.60 -7.35
N ALA A 121 -22.82 -1.56 -8.25
CA ALA A 121 -23.44 -1.59 -9.57
C ALA A 121 -24.99 -1.67 -9.49
N LEU A 122 -25.52 -2.47 -8.57
CA LEU A 122 -26.97 -2.54 -8.33
C LEU A 122 -27.53 -1.22 -7.76
N ALA A 123 -26.80 -0.56 -6.86
CA ALA A 123 -27.20 0.74 -6.33
C ALA A 123 -27.22 1.82 -7.42
N ASP A 124 -26.23 1.82 -8.31
CA ASP A 124 -26.16 2.72 -9.45
C ASP A 124 -27.28 2.44 -10.46
N ALA A 125 -27.55 1.17 -10.76
CA ALA A 125 -28.67 0.77 -11.63
C ALA A 125 -30.03 1.18 -11.02
N ALA A 126 -30.21 1.01 -9.71
CA ALA A 126 -31.42 1.44 -9.01
C ALA A 126 -31.58 2.96 -9.04
N ARG A 127 -30.48 3.72 -8.94
CA ARG A 127 -30.49 5.18 -9.08
C ARG A 127 -30.87 5.59 -10.50
N GLN A 128 -30.28 4.98 -11.52
CA GLN A 128 -30.63 5.24 -12.92
C GLN A 128 -32.10 4.91 -13.21
N ALA A 129 -32.62 3.82 -12.66
CA ALA A 129 -34.03 3.47 -12.77
C ALA A 129 -34.94 4.57 -12.20
N ARG A 130 -34.62 5.09 -11.01
CA ARG A 130 -35.36 6.21 -10.40
C ARG A 130 -35.29 7.48 -11.25
N GLU A 131 -34.12 7.82 -11.78
CA GLU A 131 -33.96 8.99 -12.67
C GLU A 131 -34.76 8.84 -13.97
N LEU A 132 -34.91 7.62 -14.49
CA LEU A 132 -35.76 7.33 -15.64
C LEU A 132 -37.25 7.38 -15.29
N GLU A 133 -37.65 6.88 -14.12
CA GLU A 133 -39.02 6.98 -13.61
C GLU A 133 -39.45 8.45 -13.44
N GLU A 134 -38.58 9.29 -12.86
CA GLU A 134 -38.83 10.74 -12.73
C GLU A 134 -39.00 11.43 -14.09
N LYS A 135 -38.15 11.10 -15.07
CA LYS A 135 -38.27 11.63 -16.44
C LYS A 135 -39.53 11.12 -17.14
N ALA A 136 -39.91 9.87 -16.92
CA ALA A 136 -41.15 9.33 -17.48
C ALA A 136 -42.36 10.07 -16.92
N ALA A 137 -42.39 10.30 -15.60
CA ALA A 137 -43.45 11.09 -14.95
C ALA A 137 -43.50 12.53 -15.49
N SER A 138 -42.36 13.21 -15.64
CA SER A 138 -42.35 14.58 -16.20
C SER A 138 -42.83 14.61 -17.66
N LEU A 139 -42.46 13.62 -18.48
CA LEU A 139 -42.93 13.51 -19.85
C LEU A 139 -44.42 13.15 -19.93
N GLU A 140 -44.95 12.40 -18.97
CA GLU A 140 -46.38 12.13 -18.85
C GLU A 140 -47.15 13.41 -18.50
N ASP A 141 -46.66 14.20 -17.55
CA ASP A 141 -47.22 15.51 -17.19
C ASP A 141 -47.19 16.47 -18.40
N GLU A 142 -46.06 16.59 -19.10
CA GLU A 142 -45.95 17.39 -20.32
C GLU A 142 -46.92 16.92 -21.42
N ASN A 143 -47.02 15.60 -21.65
CA ASN A 143 -47.99 15.06 -22.61
C ASN A 143 -49.43 15.37 -22.21
N SER A 144 -49.75 15.33 -20.92
CA SER A 144 -51.07 15.67 -20.41
C SER A 144 -51.40 17.15 -20.67
N ALA A 145 -50.46 18.06 -20.36
CA ALA A 145 -50.60 19.48 -20.62
C ALA A 145 -50.72 19.79 -22.12
N LEU A 146 -49.94 19.11 -22.97
CA LEU A 146 -50.04 19.25 -24.43
C LEU A 146 -51.39 18.77 -24.97
N ARG A 147 -51.93 17.68 -24.43
CA ARG A 147 -53.29 17.20 -24.79
C ARG A 147 -54.36 18.20 -24.36
N GLU A 148 -54.24 18.76 -23.17
CA GLU A 148 -55.14 19.82 -22.70
C GLU A 148 -55.04 21.06 -23.61
N SER A 149 -53.84 21.54 -23.92
CA SER A 149 -53.66 22.70 -24.81
C SER A 149 -54.19 22.43 -26.23
N ALA A 150 -54.00 21.22 -26.75
CA ALA A 150 -54.55 20.83 -28.05
C ALA A 150 -56.09 20.78 -28.00
N SER A 151 -56.68 20.32 -26.89
CA SER A 151 -58.13 20.32 -26.71
C SER A 151 -58.71 21.74 -26.65
N MET A 152 -58.04 22.66 -25.94
CA MET A 152 -58.40 24.08 -25.86
C MET A 152 -58.27 24.75 -27.23
N GLY A 153 -57.18 24.48 -27.96
CA GLY A 153 -56.99 24.95 -29.33
C GLY A 153 -58.07 24.44 -30.28
N ALA A 154 -58.48 23.17 -30.15
CA ALA A 154 -59.59 22.61 -30.93
C ALA A 154 -60.94 23.27 -30.58
N GLN A 155 -61.18 23.61 -29.32
CA GLN A 155 -62.38 24.36 -28.91
C GLN A 155 -62.37 25.79 -29.50
N ALA A 156 -61.25 26.51 -29.38
CA ALA A 156 -61.09 27.85 -29.94
C ALA A 156 -61.29 27.88 -31.47
N LEU A 157 -60.79 26.87 -32.19
CA LEU A 157 -61.04 26.73 -33.63
C LEU A 157 -62.53 26.57 -33.97
N ARG A 158 -63.29 25.81 -33.17
CA ARG A 158 -64.75 25.68 -33.34
C ARG A 158 -65.49 26.98 -33.04
N GLU A 159 -65.07 27.71 -32.02
CA GLU A 159 -65.64 29.02 -31.70
C GLU A 159 -65.35 30.04 -32.81
N LEU A 160 -64.13 30.06 -33.33
CA LEU A 160 -63.74 30.89 -34.47
C LEU A 160 -64.54 30.54 -35.74
N SER A 161 -64.79 29.26 -36.03
CA SER A 161 -65.65 28.89 -37.16
C SER A 161 -67.09 29.37 -36.93
N ALA A 162 -67.64 29.20 -35.73
CA ALA A 162 -69.00 29.66 -35.42
C ALA A 162 -69.12 31.19 -35.45
N LEU A 163 -68.09 31.92 -35.00
CA LEU A 163 -68.05 33.39 -35.11
C LEU A 163 -67.91 33.83 -36.57
N ARG A 164 -67.10 33.15 -37.38
CA ARG A 164 -67.02 33.42 -38.83
C ARG A 164 -68.37 33.25 -39.51
N GLU A 165 -69.09 32.17 -39.20
CA GLU A 165 -70.45 31.97 -39.71
C GLU A 165 -71.40 33.10 -39.27
N LYS A 166 -71.32 33.55 -38.01
CA LYS A 166 -72.10 34.70 -37.52
C LYS A 166 -71.70 36.02 -38.19
N CYS A 167 -70.42 36.27 -38.39
CA CYS A 167 -69.92 37.46 -39.09
C CYS A 167 -70.39 37.45 -40.55
N GLN A 168 -70.32 36.30 -41.23
CA GLN A 168 -70.88 36.16 -42.58
C GLN A 168 -72.38 36.44 -42.59
N ALA A 169 -73.15 35.91 -41.63
CA ALA A 169 -74.58 36.20 -41.51
C ALA A 169 -74.86 37.69 -41.25
N LEU A 170 -74.06 38.34 -40.38
CA LEU A 170 -74.18 39.77 -40.09
C LEU A 170 -73.71 40.63 -41.26
N GLU A 171 -72.69 40.24 -42.01
CA GLU A 171 -72.26 40.89 -43.25
C GLU A 171 -73.32 40.76 -44.34
N GLU A 172 -74.00 39.62 -44.43
CA GLU A 172 -75.18 39.46 -45.28
C GLU A 172 -76.37 40.32 -44.81
N GLU A 173 -76.47 40.64 -43.52
CA GLU A 173 -77.46 41.58 -42.97
C GLU A 173 -77.05 43.05 -43.15
N LEU A 174 -75.78 43.39 -43.00
CA LEU A 174 -75.24 44.74 -43.23
C LEU A 174 -75.20 45.07 -44.72
N ALA A 175 -74.94 44.10 -45.60
CA ALA A 175 -75.10 44.26 -47.05
C ALA A 175 -76.55 44.60 -47.45
N LYS A 176 -77.53 44.33 -46.58
CA LYS A 176 -78.93 44.78 -46.74
C LYS A 176 -79.19 46.18 -46.17
N HIS A 177 -78.26 46.76 -45.41
CA HIS A 177 -78.32 48.10 -44.80
C HIS A 177 -76.98 48.83 -44.95
N ALA A 178 -76.71 49.41 -46.13
CA ALA A 178 -75.60 50.33 -46.32
C ALA A 178 -76.04 51.79 -46.11
N PRO A 179 -75.40 52.56 -45.22
CA PRO A 179 -75.30 54.00 -45.33
C PRO A 179 -73.91 54.42 -45.83
N GLN A 180 -73.89 55.55 -46.52
CA GLN A 180 -72.77 56.14 -47.24
C GLN A 180 -71.86 56.99 -46.33
N ASP A 181 -70.57 56.89 -46.65
CA ASP A 181 -69.54 57.93 -46.75
C ASP A 181 -69.17 58.83 -45.54
N GLY A 182 -67.87 58.83 -45.20
CA GLY A 182 -67.24 59.99 -44.57
C GLY A 182 -66.00 59.76 -43.69
N GLU A 183 -65.69 58.52 -43.29
CA GLU A 183 -64.65 58.25 -42.26
C GLU A 183 -63.31 57.72 -42.81
N GLY A 184 -63.26 57.33 -44.09
CA GLY A 184 -62.09 56.69 -44.71
C GLY A 184 -60.82 57.56 -44.76
N GLU A 185 -60.94 58.88 -44.89
CA GLU A 185 -59.76 59.76 -44.94
C GLU A 185 -59.08 59.97 -43.57
N LYS A 186 -59.82 59.82 -42.46
CA LYS A 186 -59.25 59.88 -41.11
C LYS A 186 -58.58 58.56 -40.74
N LEU A 187 -59.15 57.44 -41.18
CA LEU A 187 -58.57 56.10 -41.02
C LEU A 187 -57.23 55.97 -41.75
N LEU A 188 -57.13 56.44 -43.00
CA LEU A 188 -55.86 56.43 -43.76
C LEU A 188 -54.74 57.25 -43.11
N ARG A 189 -55.08 58.36 -42.43
CA ARG A 189 -54.08 59.16 -41.68
C ARG A 189 -53.64 58.45 -40.40
N LEU A 190 -54.58 57.84 -39.68
CA LEU A 190 -54.28 57.07 -38.48
C LEU A 190 -53.50 55.78 -38.81
N GLU A 191 -53.77 55.14 -39.95
CA GLU A 191 -52.99 54.01 -40.46
C GLU A 191 -51.54 54.42 -40.76
N GLY A 192 -51.33 55.56 -41.42
CA GLY A 192 -49.98 56.10 -41.64
C GLY A 192 -49.24 56.43 -40.33
N GLU A 193 -49.92 57.02 -39.34
CA GLU A 193 -49.35 57.28 -38.02
C GLU A 193 -49.04 55.99 -37.24
N ILE A 194 -49.84 54.94 -37.40
CA ILE A 194 -49.61 53.61 -36.79
C ILE A 194 -48.41 52.92 -37.44
N GLU A 195 -48.28 52.98 -38.77
CA GLU A 195 -47.13 52.42 -39.49
C GLU A 195 -45.81 53.13 -39.11
N GLU A 196 -45.84 54.46 -38.97
CA GLU A 196 -44.68 55.23 -38.50
C GLU A 196 -44.31 54.87 -37.04
N LEU A 197 -45.29 54.73 -36.15
CA LEU A 197 -45.06 54.31 -34.76
C LEU A 197 -44.55 52.87 -34.65
N GLN A 198 -45.05 51.96 -35.48
CA GLN A 198 -44.56 50.57 -35.55
C GLN A 198 -43.13 50.52 -36.04
N ARG A 199 -42.79 51.27 -37.09
CA ARG A 199 -41.42 51.35 -37.59
C ARG A 199 -40.46 51.96 -36.57
N GLN A 200 -40.90 52.98 -35.83
CA GLN A 200 -40.12 53.54 -34.71
C GLN A 200 -39.92 52.53 -33.58
N ALA A 201 -40.95 51.73 -33.25
CA ALA A 201 -40.86 50.68 -32.24
C ALA A 201 -39.91 49.55 -32.67
N GLU A 202 -39.95 49.14 -33.94
CA GLU A 202 -39.01 48.16 -34.53
C GLU A 202 -37.57 48.68 -34.57
N GLU A 203 -37.37 49.96 -34.92
CA GLU A 203 -36.03 50.57 -34.87
C GLU A 203 -35.52 50.67 -33.42
N GLN A 204 -36.39 50.92 -32.44
CA GLN A 204 -36.02 50.91 -31.02
C GLN A 204 -35.72 49.50 -30.50
N SER A 205 -36.50 48.49 -30.88
CA SER A 205 -36.26 47.10 -30.48
C SER A 205 -34.97 46.54 -31.11
N ALA A 206 -34.70 46.87 -32.38
CA ALA A 206 -33.44 46.51 -33.05
C ALA A 206 -32.22 47.19 -32.40
N ARG A 207 -32.36 48.43 -31.91
CA ARG A 207 -31.29 49.11 -31.14
C ARG A 207 -31.10 48.48 -29.77
N ALA A 208 -32.18 48.11 -29.09
CA ALA A 208 -32.11 47.42 -27.80
C ALA A 208 -31.42 46.06 -27.94
N GLN A 209 -31.76 45.28 -28.96
CA GLN A 209 -31.18 43.96 -29.21
C GLN A 209 -29.69 44.03 -29.54
N LYS A 210 -29.25 45.01 -30.37
CA LYS A 210 -27.81 45.25 -30.60
C LYS A 210 -27.06 45.61 -29.32
N ALA A 211 -27.67 46.41 -28.44
CA ALA A 211 -27.06 46.76 -27.16
C ALA A 211 -26.98 45.56 -26.19
N GLU A 212 -27.92 44.61 -26.27
CA GLU A 212 -27.86 43.35 -25.52
C GLU A 212 -26.78 42.41 -26.07
N ASP A 213 -26.66 42.30 -27.39
CA ASP A 213 -25.62 41.50 -28.05
C ASP A 213 -24.21 42.02 -27.72
N GLU A 214 -24.01 43.35 -27.71
CA GLU A 214 -22.75 43.98 -27.30
C GLU A 214 -22.43 43.73 -25.82
N LYS A 215 -23.44 43.78 -24.93
CA LYS A 215 -23.26 43.44 -23.51
C LYS A 215 -22.93 41.95 -23.34
N ALA A 216 -23.60 41.07 -24.06
CA ALA A 216 -23.33 39.63 -24.03
C ALA A 216 -21.91 39.32 -24.55
N ALA A 217 -21.47 40.00 -25.62
CA ALA A 217 -20.11 39.90 -26.13
C ALA A 217 -19.08 40.38 -25.10
N ALA A 218 -19.31 41.53 -24.46
CA ALA A 218 -18.44 42.05 -23.40
C ALA A 218 -18.35 41.11 -22.19
N VAL A 219 -19.47 40.52 -21.77
CA VAL A 219 -19.49 39.52 -20.68
C VAL A 219 -18.73 38.25 -21.07
N SER A 220 -18.87 37.78 -22.32
CA SER A 220 -18.12 36.61 -22.79
C SER A 220 -16.61 36.86 -22.85
N ALA A 221 -16.19 38.06 -23.26
CA ALA A 221 -14.78 38.47 -23.26
C ALA A 221 -14.23 38.58 -21.83
N ALA A 222 -15.00 39.14 -20.90
CA ALA A 222 -14.62 39.22 -19.49
C ALA A 222 -14.48 37.83 -18.85
N LYS A 223 -15.36 36.88 -19.18
CA LYS A 223 -15.26 35.49 -18.71
C LYS A 223 -13.99 34.81 -19.19
N ARG A 224 -13.64 34.93 -20.48
CA ARG A 224 -12.39 34.39 -21.03
C ARG A 224 -11.16 34.98 -20.35
N ALA A 225 -11.14 36.30 -20.14
CA ALA A 225 -10.03 36.96 -19.45
C ALA A 225 -9.90 36.51 -17.98
N MET A 226 -11.01 36.22 -17.29
CA MET A 226 -10.97 35.67 -15.94
C MET A 226 -10.49 34.22 -15.88
N GLU A 227 -10.82 33.41 -16.89
CA GLU A 227 -10.36 32.03 -17.02
C GLU A 227 -8.85 31.98 -17.26
N GLU A 228 -8.34 32.78 -18.20
CA GLU A 228 -6.89 32.93 -18.46
C GLU A 228 -6.13 33.44 -17.22
N ALA A 229 -6.72 34.38 -16.46
CA ALA A 229 -6.12 34.87 -15.21
C ALA A 229 -6.12 33.81 -14.09
N LYS A 230 -7.13 32.93 -14.07
CA LYS A 230 -7.22 31.84 -13.11
C LYS A 230 -6.17 30.77 -13.41
N ASP A 231 -6.01 30.40 -14.68
CA ASP A 231 -5.00 29.44 -15.12
C ASP A 231 -3.58 29.93 -14.77
N MET A 232 -3.27 31.21 -15.03
CA MET A 232 -1.99 31.80 -14.61
C MET A 232 -1.79 31.78 -13.09
N MET A 233 -2.86 31.97 -12.30
CA MET A 233 -2.77 31.90 -10.83
C MET A 233 -2.57 30.47 -10.33
N ASP A 234 -3.17 29.49 -10.98
CA ASP A 234 -3.01 28.08 -10.63
C ASP A 234 -1.61 27.57 -11.03
N GLU A 235 -1.05 28.01 -12.17
CA GLU A 235 0.35 27.78 -12.53
C GLU A 235 1.32 28.35 -11.47
N LEU A 236 1.12 29.61 -11.04
CA LEU A 236 1.93 30.23 -10.00
C LEU A 236 1.81 29.51 -8.65
N ARG A 237 0.64 28.95 -8.32
CA ARG A 237 0.44 28.14 -7.11
C ARG A 237 1.17 26.81 -7.20
N GLU A 238 1.13 26.14 -8.34
CA GLU A 238 1.88 24.90 -8.55
C GLU A 238 3.40 25.13 -8.47
N GLU A 239 3.90 26.22 -9.05
CA GLU A 239 5.32 26.60 -8.93
C GLU A 239 5.69 26.89 -7.46
N ALA A 240 4.83 27.59 -6.72
CA ALA A 240 5.04 27.83 -5.30
C ALA A 240 4.99 26.53 -4.46
N GLN A 241 4.12 25.57 -4.82
CA GLN A 241 4.06 24.26 -4.18
C GLN A 241 5.31 23.43 -4.49
N LYS A 242 5.73 23.36 -5.75
CA LYS A 242 6.97 22.68 -6.16
C LYS A 242 8.19 23.28 -5.44
N ALA A 243 8.28 24.61 -5.36
CA ALA A 243 9.34 25.29 -4.61
C ALA A 243 9.30 24.97 -3.09
N ARG A 244 8.10 24.83 -2.49
CA ARG A 244 7.94 24.42 -1.09
C ARG A 244 8.29 22.96 -0.86
N GLU A 245 7.94 22.07 -1.79
CA GLU A 245 8.29 20.66 -1.72
C GLU A 245 9.78 20.44 -1.94
N GLU A 246 10.42 21.19 -2.83
CA GLU A 246 11.88 21.21 -2.98
C GLU A 246 12.56 21.75 -1.71
N ALA A 247 12.03 22.83 -1.12
CA ALA A 247 12.52 23.33 0.17
C ALA A 247 12.33 22.29 1.30
N ARG A 248 11.23 21.53 1.29
CA ARG A 248 10.97 20.45 2.24
C ARG A 248 11.91 19.26 2.02
N ARG A 249 12.14 18.84 0.78
CA ARG A 249 13.11 17.78 0.44
C ARG A 249 14.53 18.17 0.82
N LEU A 250 14.90 19.43 0.63
CA LEU A 250 16.19 19.96 1.10
C LEU A 250 16.29 19.99 2.64
N ARG A 251 15.18 20.22 3.36
CA ARG A 251 15.12 20.07 4.82
C ARG A 251 15.24 18.61 5.26
N GLU A 252 14.53 17.68 4.61
CA GLU A 252 14.58 16.25 4.92
C GLU A 252 15.94 15.62 4.59
N GLN A 253 16.61 16.05 3.51
CA GLN A 253 17.98 15.63 3.17
C GLN A 253 19.05 16.34 4.02
N GLY A 254 18.70 17.46 4.66
CA GLY A 254 19.52 18.18 5.64
C GLY A 254 19.32 17.73 7.08
N ALA A 255 18.32 16.89 7.38
CA ALA A 255 18.00 16.38 8.71
C ALA A 255 18.97 15.27 9.15
N SER A 256 20.22 15.69 9.39
CA SER A 256 21.10 15.03 10.34
C SER A 256 20.68 15.44 11.76
N PRO A 257 20.83 14.59 12.78
CA PRO A 257 20.48 14.87 14.20
C PRO A 257 21.12 16.14 14.78
N ALA A 258 22.01 16.81 14.04
CA ALA A 258 22.53 18.14 14.35
C ALA A 258 21.48 19.26 14.24
N LEU A 259 20.50 19.18 13.33
CA LEU A 259 19.43 20.19 13.22
C LEU A 259 18.39 20.05 14.34
N ASP A 260 18.01 18.83 14.72
CA ASP A 260 17.16 18.58 15.90
C ASP A 260 17.84 19.02 17.21
N ALA A 261 19.17 18.86 17.31
CA ALA A 261 19.94 19.36 18.44
C ALA A 261 20.01 20.89 18.49
N LEU A 262 20.14 21.54 17.31
CA LEU A 262 20.11 23.00 17.18
C LEU A 262 18.71 23.57 17.38
N GLU A 263 17.65 22.89 16.95
CA GLU A 263 16.26 23.32 17.15
C GLU A 263 15.85 23.17 18.63
N ARG A 264 16.32 22.11 19.32
CA ARG A 264 16.20 22.02 20.79
C ARG A 264 17.05 23.05 21.54
N GLN A 265 18.22 23.42 21.03
CA GLN A 265 19.01 24.53 21.60
C GLN A 265 18.37 25.89 21.32
N ALA A 266 17.77 26.09 20.15
CA ALA A 266 17.07 27.31 19.77
C ALA A 266 15.75 27.46 20.54
N GLN A 267 15.00 26.37 20.77
CA GLN A 267 13.82 26.37 21.64
C GLN A 267 14.19 26.64 23.10
N LYS A 268 15.29 26.05 23.61
CA LYS A 268 15.82 26.39 24.94
C LYS A 268 16.34 27.83 25.04
N ALA A 269 16.88 28.38 23.96
CA ALA A 269 17.31 29.77 23.90
C ALA A 269 16.10 30.71 23.82
N GLN A 270 15.05 30.37 23.07
CA GLN A 270 13.79 31.13 23.00
C GLN A 270 13.00 31.07 24.31
N GLU A 271 12.95 29.93 25.01
CA GLU A 271 12.36 29.82 26.36
C GLU A 271 13.18 30.60 27.42
N ALA A 272 14.49 30.77 27.22
CA ALA A 272 15.34 31.61 28.07
C ALA A 272 15.27 33.10 27.71
N GLU A 273 14.88 33.44 26.48
CA GLU A 273 14.73 34.81 25.95
C GLU A 273 13.30 35.36 26.15
N GLU A 274 12.28 34.49 26.25
CA GLU A 274 10.90 34.84 26.69
C GLU A 274 10.78 35.11 28.21
N ALA A 275 11.83 34.87 28.99
CA ALA A 275 11.89 35.15 30.42
C ALA A 275 12.44 36.56 30.79
N GLN A 276 12.58 37.47 29.82
CA GLN A 276 12.95 38.87 30.08
C GLN A 276 11.93 39.87 29.49
N PRO A 277 11.52 40.91 30.25
CA PRO A 277 10.48 41.86 29.82
C PRO A 277 10.97 42.87 28.75
N PRO A 278 10.07 43.45 27.92
CA PRO A 278 10.44 44.06 26.64
C PRO A 278 10.61 45.59 26.68
N ALA A 279 11.47 46.12 25.78
CA ALA A 279 11.34 47.38 24.98
C ALA A 279 12.72 47.94 24.53
N PRO A 280 12.83 48.80 23.49
CA PRO A 280 12.02 49.00 22.28
C PRO A 280 12.85 49.03 20.95
N ALA A 281 12.15 49.28 19.84
CA ALA A 281 12.50 49.18 18.42
C ALA A 281 13.63 50.09 17.86
N GLU A 282 14.27 49.67 16.75
CA GLU A 282 14.55 50.50 15.55
C GLU A 282 15.22 49.72 14.37
N GLU A 283 14.57 49.79 13.20
CA GLU A 283 15.02 49.96 11.79
C GLU A 283 16.17 49.16 11.07
N PRO A 284 16.13 49.06 9.70
CA PRO A 284 16.70 47.94 8.95
C PRO A 284 17.84 48.26 7.94
N LYS A 285 18.46 47.18 7.40
CA LYS A 285 19.26 46.99 6.14
C LYS A 285 20.82 47.00 6.27
N PRO A 286 21.62 46.53 5.27
CA PRO A 286 21.38 45.58 4.17
C PRO A 286 22.50 44.50 3.93
N LYS A 287 22.18 43.60 2.96
CA LYS A 287 22.87 42.50 2.27
C LYS A 287 24.35 42.64 1.88
N GLU A 288 25.09 41.52 1.91
CA GLU A 288 26.28 41.25 1.06
C GLU A 288 26.37 39.79 0.53
N LYS A 289 27.06 39.63 -0.62
CA LYS A 289 27.07 38.47 -1.56
C LYS A 289 28.16 37.42 -1.23
N PRO A 290 28.08 36.15 -1.71
CA PRO A 290 29.14 35.16 -1.48
C PRO A 290 30.10 34.95 -2.68
N ALA A 291 31.30 34.41 -2.38
CA ALA A 291 32.37 34.03 -3.31
C ALA A 291 32.62 32.48 -3.32
N PRO A 292 33.40 31.91 -4.27
CA PRO A 292 33.13 30.61 -4.91
C PRO A 292 33.80 29.36 -4.29
N ARG A 293 33.23 28.18 -4.57
CA ARG A 293 33.64 26.83 -4.09
C ARG A 293 34.77 26.19 -4.92
N LYS A 294 35.73 25.53 -4.25
CA LYS A 294 36.73 24.62 -4.85
C LYS A 294 36.20 23.17 -4.95
N LYS A 295 36.55 22.50 -6.05
CA LYS A 295 36.18 21.13 -6.45
C LYS A 295 36.85 20.07 -5.56
N ARG A 296 36.13 19.00 -5.19
CA ARG A 296 36.66 17.78 -4.53
C ARG A 296 36.82 16.65 -5.56
N LYS A 297 37.92 15.90 -5.50
CA LYS A 297 38.14 14.64 -6.24
C LYS A 297 37.44 13.46 -5.53
N ASN A 298 37.01 12.47 -6.31
CA ASN A 298 36.23 11.30 -5.91
C ASN A 298 37.14 10.18 -5.30
N PRO A 299 36.82 9.59 -4.13
CA PRO A 299 37.67 8.61 -3.45
C PRO A 299 37.40 7.13 -3.81
N LEU A 300 36.58 6.82 -4.84
CA LEU A 300 36.41 5.44 -5.31
C LEU A 300 37.54 4.99 -6.27
N ARG A 301 38.75 4.83 -5.74
CA ARG A 301 39.80 4.04 -6.39
C ARG A 301 40.23 2.96 -5.41
N TYR A 302 39.49 1.85 -5.42
CA TYR A 302 39.90 0.60 -4.80
C TYR A 302 40.83 -0.11 -5.78
N GLU A 303 42.11 -0.23 -5.43
CA GLU A 303 42.98 -1.26 -5.98
C GLU A 303 43.24 -2.25 -4.84
N GLU A 304 42.82 -3.48 -5.07
CA GLU A 304 43.03 -4.66 -4.24
C GLU A 304 44.52 -5.03 -4.28
N ASP A 305 45.11 -5.33 -3.12
CA ASP A 305 46.30 -6.17 -3.06
C ASP A 305 46.17 -7.13 -1.87
N PHE A 306 45.91 -8.39 -2.21
CA PHE A 306 46.06 -9.55 -1.35
C PHE A 306 47.55 -9.83 -1.12
N GLN A 307 47.98 -9.89 0.14
CA GLN A 307 49.16 -10.68 0.50
C GLN A 307 48.86 -11.57 1.72
N GLN A 308 48.89 -12.87 1.41
CA GLN A 308 49.00 -14.04 2.27
C GLN A 308 50.28 -14.01 3.12
N GLU A 309 50.34 -14.94 4.09
CA GLU A 309 51.47 -15.35 4.95
C GLU A 309 51.40 -14.75 6.38
N GLY A 310 51.36 -15.51 7.47
CA GLY A 310 51.45 -16.96 7.65
C GLY A 310 51.04 -17.37 9.07
N PHE A 311 50.73 -18.66 9.22
CA PHE A 311 50.43 -19.33 10.49
C PHE A 311 51.64 -19.29 11.44
N VAL A 312 51.41 -19.01 12.73
CA VAL A 312 52.33 -19.41 13.80
C VAL A 312 51.56 -20.21 14.84
N SER A 313 51.86 -21.50 14.88
CA SER A 313 51.32 -22.48 15.82
C SER A 313 51.78 -22.22 17.25
N PHE A 314 50.83 -22.37 18.16
CA PHE A 314 51.02 -22.69 19.58
C PHE A 314 51.73 -24.05 19.72
N PHE A 315 52.55 -24.22 20.77
CA PHE A 315 53.27 -25.43 21.25
C PHE A 315 54.74 -25.63 20.85
N GLU A 316 55.66 -25.28 21.79
CA GLU A 316 56.79 -26.10 22.28
C GLU A 316 57.42 -25.35 23.49
N LYS A 317 57.05 -25.67 24.74
CA LYS A 317 57.57 -26.71 25.66
C LYS A 317 59.01 -26.47 26.17
N LYS A 318 59.06 -26.23 27.48
CA LYS A 318 60.15 -26.30 28.47
C LYS A 318 61.48 -26.92 28.01
N GLY A 319 62.56 -26.18 28.28
CA GLY A 319 63.89 -26.66 28.66
C GLY A 319 64.37 -25.82 29.84
#